data_AF-A0A9X1QJ38-F1
#
_entry.id   AF-A0A9X1QJ38-F1
#
_cell.length_a   1.000
_cell.length_b   1.000
_cell.length_c   1.000
_cell.angle_alpha   90.00
_cell.angle_beta   90.00
_cell.angle_gamma   90.00
#
_symmetry.space_group_name_H-M   'P 1'
#
loop_
_entity.id
_entity.type
_entity.pdbx_description
1 polymer ?
#
loop_
_entity_poly.entity_id
_entity_poly.type
_entity_poly.pdbx_seq_one_letter_code
_entity_poly.pdbx_strand_id
1 'polypeptide(L)'
;MTDPIFHNEAKALAHIEAQRWPDGEPICPHCGSTHITKMGGKTQAGMFLCNDCRDKFTVRTGTVMERSHIPLHKWLLATHLMAASKKGMSALQMSRMLGITYKSAWFLCHRIREAMDKANDTGPLGGPGKVIESDEAFVGGFKKKRLSGNVAPKKKIVTLVERGGPARSFHITNIDHTTIRAALVTNCHRSSVLMTDDARFYNNIGREFAAHGTTLHSNREFSRGDGHHSNTAENFFSILKRGVIGTYHHWSAAHTHRYLAEFDLRYSTKDKSDTDRANDILKGMEGRRLTYRRIGLLAA
;
A
#
# COMPACT_ATOMS: atom_id res chain seq x y z
N MET A 1 19.63 -11.36 -9.04
CA MET A 1 19.74 -9.97 -8.55
C MET A 1 21.22 -9.68 -8.35
N THR A 2 21.87 -9.09 -9.36
CA THR A 2 23.33 -8.86 -9.40
C THR A 2 23.72 -7.42 -9.06
N ASP A 3 22.74 -6.50 -9.07
CA ASP A 3 22.97 -5.09 -8.81
C ASP A 3 23.63 -4.86 -7.42
N PRO A 4 24.76 -4.13 -7.37
CA PRO A 4 25.43 -3.74 -6.13
C PRO A 4 24.56 -3.15 -5.03
N ILE A 5 23.48 -2.45 -5.37
CA ILE A 5 22.59 -1.86 -4.36
C ILE A 5 21.94 -2.92 -3.44
N PHE A 6 21.88 -4.18 -3.87
CA PHE A 6 21.28 -5.27 -3.10
C PHE A 6 22.25 -6.01 -2.19
N HIS A 7 23.56 -5.78 -2.32
CA HIS A 7 24.59 -6.50 -1.56
C HIS A 7 25.69 -5.62 -0.98
N ASN A 8 25.75 -4.34 -1.32
CA ASN A 8 26.74 -3.39 -0.80
C ASN A 8 26.05 -2.20 -0.08
N GLU A 9 26.36 -2.01 1.20
CA GLU A 9 25.73 -0.98 2.03
C GLU A 9 26.03 0.44 1.55
N ALA A 10 27.23 0.72 1.06
CA ALA A 10 27.60 2.05 0.55
C ALA A 10 26.88 2.37 -0.76
N LYS A 11 26.72 1.38 -1.65
CA LYS A 11 25.93 1.54 -2.89
C LYS A 11 24.45 1.71 -2.59
N ALA A 12 23.91 0.96 -1.62
CA ALA A 12 22.54 1.12 -1.16
C ALA A 12 22.29 2.51 -0.55
N LEU A 13 23.22 2.99 0.26
CA LEU A 13 23.18 4.35 0.82
C LEU A 13 23.15 5.40 -0.29
N ALA A 14 24.09 5.35 -1.23
CA ALA A 14 24.15 6.29 -2.34
C ALA A 14 22.87 6.29 -3.19
N HIS A 15 22.29 5.11 -3.44
CA HIS A 15 21.03 4.98 -4.16
C HIS A 15 19.86 5.67 -3.44
N ILE A 16 19.74 5.47 -2.13
CA ILE A 16 18.69 6.11 -1.32
C ILE A 16 18.93 7.61 -1.17
N GLU A 17 20.19 8.05 -1.03
CA GLU A 17 20.55 9.47 -1.01
C GLU A 17 20.11 10.16 -2.31
N ALA A 18 20.47 9.60 -3.47
CA ALA A 18 20.13 10.16 -4.78
C ALA A 18 18.62 10.20 -5.04
N GLN A 19 17.88 9.23 -4.51
CA GLN A 19 16.43 9.23 -4.63
C GLN A 19 15.75 10.27 -3.75
N ARG A 20 16.25 10.43 -2.52
CA ARG A 20 15.69 11.34 -1.53
C ARG A 20 16.03 12.79 -1.83
N TRP A 21 17.21 13.02 -2.41
CA TRP A 21 17.71 14.34 -2.78
C TRP A 21 18.20 14.33 -4.23
N PRO A 22 17.28 14.38 -5.21
CA PRO A 22 17.62 14.33 -6.64
C PRO A 22 18.55 15.46 -7.08
N ASP A 23 18.41 16.64 -6.48
CA ASP A 23 19.24 17.82 -6.76
C ASP A 23 20.61 17.76 -6.08
N GLY A 24 20.88 16.69 -5.31
CA GLY A 24 22.15 16.48 -4.60
C GLY A 24 22.28 17.22 -3.27
N GLU A 25 21.33 18.09 -2.92
CA GLU A 25 21.33 18.87 -1.69
C GLU A 25 20.50 18.18 -0.57
N PRO A 26 21.14 17.74 0.54
CA PRO A 26 20.40 17.17 1.66
C PRO A 26 19.53 18.22 2.35
N ILE A 27 18.28 17.84 2.62
CA ILE A 27 17.32 18.67 3.36
C ILE A 27 17.12 18.09 4.76
N CYS A 28 17.23 18.94 5.79
CA CYS A 28 17.00 18.55 7.18
C CYS A 28 15.52 18.12 7.38
N PRO A 29 15.26 16.89 7.84
CA PRO A 29 13.89 16.43 8.10
C PRO A 29 13.25 17.06 9.35
N HIS A 30 14.02 17.80 10.15
CA HIS A 30 13.53 18.44 11.38
C HIS A 30 13.08 19.88 11.14
N CYS A 31 13.83 20.66 10.36
CA CYS A 31 13.60 22.10 10.18
C CYS A 31 13.54 22.56 8.71
N GLY A 32 13.76 21.67 7.73
CA GLY A 32 13.72 22.02 6.30
C GLY A 32 14.95 22.76 5.75
N SER A 33 15.96 23.03 6.58
CA SER A 33 17.20 23.68 6.15
C SER A 33 18.01 22.84 5.15
N THR A 34 18.68 23.51 4.21
CA THR A 34 19.68 22.96 3.27
C THR A 34 21.12 23.15 3.75
N HIS A 35 21.34 23.86 4.86
CA HIS A 35 22.67 24.08 5.44
C HIS A 35 23.18 22.84 6.16
N ILE A 36 23.56 21.81 5.40
CA ILE A 36 23.87 20.48 5.92
C ILE A 36 25.34 20.12 5.73
N THR A 37 25.95 19.60 6.78
CA THR A 37 27.29 19.01 6.73
C THR A 37 27.18 17.49 6.73
N LYS A 38 27.66 16.83 5.66
CA LYS A 38 27.80 15.36 5.64
C LYS A 38 28.94 14.96 6.59
N MET A 39 28.61 14.13 7.57
CA MET A 39 29.59 13.73 8.59
C MET A 39 30.49 12.62 8.06
N GLY A 40 31.78 12.71 8.37
CA GLY A 40 32.78 11.71 8.04
C GLY A 40 33.19 10.86 9.24
N GLY A 41 34.13 9.94 9.00
CA GLY A 41 34.73 9.09 10.04
C GLY A 41 34.04 7.73 10.23
N LYS A 42 34.72 6.81 10.93
CA LYS A 42 34.28 5.42 11.08
C LYS A 42 32.94 5.26 11.80
N THR A 43 32.64 6.12 12.77
CA THR A 43 31.45 6.01 13.63
C THR A 43 30.28 6.88 13.19
N GLN A 44 30.50 7.84 12.28
CA GLN A 44 29.48 8.80 11.82
C GLN A 44 29.27 8.77 10.30
N ALA A 45 29.82 7.76 9.62
CA ALA A 45 29.58 7.53 8.21
C ALA A 45 28.07 7.41 7.91
N GLY A 46 27.58 8.22 6.97
CA GLY A 46 26.16 8.26 6.58
C GLY A 46 25.27 9.12 7.49
N MET A 47 25.84 9.84 8.45
CA MET A 47 25.14 10.87 9.22
C MET A 47 25.30 12.24 8.57
N PHE A 48 24.31 13.09 8.81
CA PHE A 48 24.25 14.48 8.41
C PHE A 48 24.01 15.35 9.64
N LEU A 49 24.68 16.50 9.72
CA LEU A 49 24.46 17.50 10.75
C LEU A 49 23.80 18.72 10.10
N CYS A 50 22.63 19.12 10.62
CA CYS A 50 22.03 20.39 10.24
C CYS A 50 22.74 21.53 10.99
N ASN A 51 23.24 22.54 10.28
CA ASN A 51 23.94 23.66 10.90
C ASN A 51 23.00 24.67 11.56
N ASP A 52 21.72 24.67 11.17
CA ASP A 52 20.71 25.59 11.71
C ASP A 52 20.09 25.04 13.01
N CYS A 53 19.53 23.82 12.99
CA CYS A 53 18.92 23.24 14.20
C CYS A 53 19.88 22.40 15.05
N ARG A 54 21.13 22.17 14.57
CA ARG A 54 22.18 21.39 15.24
C ARG A 54 21.86 19.91 15.48
N ASP A 55 20.73 19.42 14.98
CA ASP A 55 20.38 18.00 15.05
C ASP A 55 21.08 17.16 13.98
N LYS A 56 21.31 15.90 14.33
CA LYS A 56 21.84 14.88 13.43
C LYS A 56 20.73 14.04 12.83
N PHE A 57 20.87 13.71 11.56
CA PHE A 57 19.95 12.81 10.87
C PHE A 57 20.68 11.88 9.90
N THR A 58 19.95 10.93 9.35
CA THR A 58 20.42 9.99 8.32
C THR A 58 19.42 9.95 7.18
N VAL A 59 19.76 9.25 6.10
CA VAL A 59 18.79 8.93 5.02
C VAL A 59 17.52 8.23 5.51
N ARG A 60 17.56 7.62 6.71
CA ARG A 60 16.41 6.94 7.32
C ARG A 60 15.51 7.88 8.11
N THR A 61 16.00 9.05 8.52
CA THR A 61 15.25 9.97 9.38
C THR A 61 14.07 10.56 8.63
N GLY A 62 12.86 10.48 9.21
CA GLY A 62 11.63 10.94 8.57
C GLY A 62 11.05 9.94 7.56
N THR A 63 11.53 8.69 7.52
CA THR A 63 11.05 7.67 6.58
C THR A 63 10.56 6.41 7.26
N VAL A 64 9.92 5.51 6.49
CA VAL A 64 9.61 4.16 6.96
C VAL A 64 10.87 3.33 7.22
N MET A 65 12.10 3.85 7.12
CA MET A 65 13.33 3.15 7.54
C MET A 65 13.84 3.63 8.90
N GLU A 66 13.28 4.71 9.46
CA GLU A 66 13.76 5.32 10.70
C GLU A 66 13.82 4.30 11.86
N ARG A 67 14.90 4.35 12.65
CA ARG A 67 15.19 3.43 13.77
C ARG A 67 15.23 1.93 13.39
N SER A 68 15.25 1.60 12.11
CA SER A 68 15.54 0.24 11.67
C SER A 68 17.02 -0.06 11.86
N HIS A 69 17.34 -1.26 12.32
CA HIS A 69 18.72 -1.79 12.36
C HIS A 69 19.00 -2.73 11.17
N ILE A 70 18.02 -2.93 10.28
CA ILE A 70 18.19 -3.72 9.06
C ILE A 70 19.08 -2.92 8.10
N PRO A 71 20.13 -3.51 7.50
CA PRO A 71 20.97 -2.85 6.50
C PRO A 71 20.17 -2.31 5.30
N LEU A 72 20.60 -1.19 4.72
CA LEU A 72 19.91 -0.53 3.60
C LEU A 72 19.83 -1.42 2.36
N HIS A 73 20.88 -2.19 2.06
CA HIS A 73 20.85 -3.10 0.91
C HIS A 73 19.75 -4.16 1.04
N LYS A 74 19.44 -4.61 2.27
CA LYS A 74 18.32 -5.52 2.54
C LYS A 74 16.96 -4.83 2.41
N TRP A 75 16.86 -3.54 2.76
CA TRP A 75 15.66 -2.74 2.50
C TRP A 75 15.37 -2.63 1.00
N LEU A 76 16.39 -2.31 0.20
CA LEU A 76 16.27 -2.23 -1.26
C LEU A 76 15.89 -3.60 -1.84
N LEU A 77 16.56 -4.66 -1.41
CA LEU A 77 16.27 -6.02 -1.83
C LEU A 77 14.82 -6.44 -1.50
N ALA A 78 14.37 -6.23 -0.26
CA ALA A 78 12.99 -6.54 0.12
C ALA A 78 11.97 -5.73 -0.68
N THR A 79 12.25 -4.44 -0.92
CA THR A 79 11.37 -3.56 -1.68
C THR A 79 11.23 -4.05 -3.12
N HIS A 80 12.34 -4.37 -3.78
CA HIS A 80 12.34 -4.93 -5.12
C HIS A 80 11.60 -6.28 -5.18
N LEU A 81 11.86 -7.18 -4.22
CA LEU A 81 11.17 -8.48 -4.15
C LEU A 81 9.65 -8.34 -3.97
N MET A 82 9.20 -7.38 -3.16
CA MET A 82 7.77 -7.10 -2.98
C MET A 82 7.15 -6.43 -4.20
N ALA A 83 7.90 -5.58 -4.89
CA ALA A 83 7.49 -4.94 -6.14
C ALA A 83 7.34 -5.98 -7.26
N ALA A 84 8.34 -6.87 -7.43
CA ALA A 84 8.38 -7.87 -8.50
C ALA A 84 7.39 -9.03 -8.28
N SER A 85 7.10 -9.39 -7.01
CA SER A 85 6.19 -10.51 -6.74
C SER A 85 4.73 -10.14 -6.97
N LYS A 86 4.22 -10.39 -8.19
CA LYS A 86 2.81 -10.14 -8.56
C LYS A 86 1.80 -10.91 -7.68
N LYS A 87 2.18 -12.08 -7.15
CA LYS A 87 1.34 -12.92 -6.27
C LYS A 87 1.56 -12.67 -4.77
N GLY A 88 2.42 -11.72 -4.41
CA GLY A 88 2.76 -11.42 -3.02
C GLY A 88 3.96 -12.18 -2.49
N MET A 89 4.49 -11.70 -1.37
CA MET A 89 5.64 -12.29 -0.68
C MET A 89 5.29 -12.52 0.79
N SER A 90 5.40 -13.77 1.24
CA SER A 90 5.19 -14.08 2.66
C SER A 90 6.36 -13.57 3.50
N ALA A 91 6.10 -13.13 4.73
CA ALA A 91 7.15 -12.67 5.64
C ALA A 91 8.16 -13.79 5.98
N LEU A 92 7.73 -15.05 5.98
CA LEU A 92 8.61 -16.20 6.20
C LEU A 92 9.55 -16.45 5.00
N GLN A 93 9.03 -16.31 3.79
CA GLN A 93 9.88 -16.33 2.59
C GLN A 93 10.86 -15.16 2.59
N MET A 94 10.39 -13.95 2.90
CA MET A 94 11.25 -12.77 3.03
C MET A 94 12.37 -12.98 4.06
N SER A 95 12.05 -13.56 5.22
CA SER A 95 13.03 -13.88 6.27
C SER A 95 14.15 -14.80 5.77
N ARG A 96 13.81 -15.86 5.02
CA ARG A 96 14.80 -16.78 4.44
C ARG A 96 15.65 -16.11 3.38
N MET A 97 15.04 -15.34 2.48
CA MET A 97 15.74 -14.68 1.37
C MET A 97 16.72 -13.60 1.87
N LEU A 98 16.36 -12.87 2.93
CA LEU A 98 17.19 -11.80 3.49
C LEU A 98 18.15 -12.28 4.57
N GLY A 99 18.02 -13.52 5.06
CA GLY A 99 18.77 -14.00 6.22
C GLY A 99 18.55 -13.12 7.46
N ILE A 100 17.28 -12.79 7.75
CA ILE A 100 16.89 -12.03 8.95
C ILE A 100 15.79 -12.78 9.71
N THR A 101 15.57 -12.44 10.97
CA THR A 101 14.52 -13.08 11.77
C THR A 101 13.13 -12.84 11.17
N TYR A 102 12.23 -13.81 11.36
CA TYR A 102 10.84 -13.68 10.90
C TYR A 102 10.17 -12.39 11.40
N LYS A 103 10.36 -12.04 12.68
CA LYS A 103 9.81 -10.81 13.27
C LYS A 103 10.31 -9.56 12.55
N SER A 104 11.60 -9.53 12.19
CA SER A 104 12.20 -8.42 11.45
C SER A 104 11.66 -8.33 10.03
N ALA A 105 11.57 -9.47 9.33
CA ALA A 105 10.99 -9.54 7.99
C ALA A 105 9.51 -9.15 7.97
N TRP A 106 8.73 -9.61 8.93
CA TRP A 106 7.32 -9.26 9.07
C TRP A 106 7.14 -7.75 9.27
N PHE A 107 7.94 -7.15 10.16
CA PHE A 107 7.88 -5.72 10.39
C PHE A 107 8.38 -4.92 9.18
N LEU A 108 9.45 -5.37 8.52
CA LEU A 108 9.97 -4.81 7.27
C LEU A 108 8.89 -4.78 6.18
N CYS A 109 8.21 -5.90 5.94
CA CYS A 109 7.15 -5.97 4.92
C CYS A 109 6.00 -5.00 5.24
N HIS A 110 5.60 -4.86 6.52
CA HIS A 110 4.58 -3.87 6.89
C HIS A 110 5.02 -2.43 6.64
N ARG A 111 6.29 -2.12 6.87
CA ARG A 111 6.82 -0.78 6.62
C ARG A 111 6.89 -0.46 5.12
N ILE A 112 7.24 -1.45 4.30
CA ILE A 112 7.19 -1.33 2.85
C ILE A 112 5.75 -1.15 2.36
N ARG A 113 4.79 -1.90 2.89
CA ARG A 113 3.36 -1.73 2.56
C ARG A 113 2.80 -0.35 2.89
N GLU A 114 3.25 0.23 4.00
CA GLU A 114 2.89 1.61 4.34
C GLU A 114 3.42 2.61 3.30
N ALA A 115 4.61 2.37 2.75
CA ALA A 115 5.13 3.18 1.67
C ALA A 115 4.36 2.98 0.35
N MET A 116 3.84 1.78 0.11
CA MET A 116 3.00 1.48 -1.07
C MET A 116 1.70 2.30 -1.09
N ASP A 117 1.12 2.62 0.08
CA ASP A 117 -0.08 3.46 0.21
C ASP A 117 0.17 4.85 -0.39
N LYS A 118 1.24 5.52 0.06
CA LYS A 118 1.65 6.83 -0.47
C LYS A 118 2.11 6.76 -1.92
N ALA A 119 2.81 5.71 -2.32
CA ALA A 119 3.24 5.52 -3.71
C ALA A 119 2.06 5.39 -4.68
N ASN A 120 0.90 4.93 -4.20
CA ASN A 120 -0.34 4.82 -4.96
C ASN A 120 -1.22 6.08 -4.87
N ASP A 121 -0.86 7.04 -4.03
CA ASP A 121 -1.62 8.28 -3.86
C ASP A 121 -1.34 9.24 -5.02
N THR A 122 -2.30 9.31 -5.93
CA THR A 122 -2.28 10.15 -7.14
C THR A 122 -3.39 11.20 -7.12
N GLY A 123 -3.99 11.46 -5.95
CA GLY A 123 -5.19 12.28 -5.81
C GLY A 123 -6.49 11.49 -6.01
N PRO A 124 -7.63 12.16 -6.24
CA PRO A 124 -8.90 11.50 -6.50
C PRO A 124 -8.89 10.71 -7.82
N LEU A 125 -9.53 9.54 -7.84
CA LEU A 125 -9.74 8.71 -9.01
C LEU A 125 -10.74 9.34 -9.98
N GLY A 126 -10.59 9.06 -11.27
CA GLY A 126 -11.51 9.47 -12.33
C GLY A 126 -11.41 10.94 -12.72
N GLY A 127 -12.54 11.49 -13.18
CA GLY A 127 -12.63 12.79 -13.84
C GLY A 127 -13.63 12.77 -15.00
N PRO A 128 -13.79 13.90 -15.72
CA PRO A 128 -14.69 13.96 -16.88
C PRO A 128 -14.33 12.87 -17.90
N GLY A 129 -15.34 12.11 -18.35
CA GLY A 129 -15.15 11.02 -19.31
C GLY A 129 -14.49 9.74 -18.76
N LYS A 130 -14.21 9.68 -17.45
CA LYS A 130 -13.68 8.49 -16.78
C LYS A 130 -14.79 7.66 -16.15
N VAL A 131 -14.55 6.35 -16.07
CA VAL A 131 -15.46 5.38 -15.43
C VAL A 131 -14.79 4.81 -14.19
N ILE A 132 -15.50 4.84 -13.08
CA ILE A 132 -15.08 4.27 -11.80
C ILE A 132 -16.02 3.13 -11.44
N GLU A 133 -15.46 1.96 -11.19
CA GLU A 133 -16.16 0.80 -10.65
C GLU A 133 -16.00 0.76 -9.13
N SER A 134 -17.09 0.50 -8.40
CA SER A 134 -17.09 0.28 -6.96
C SER A 134 -17.73 -1.06 -6.65
N ASP A 135 -17.10 -1.84 -5.77
CA ASP A 135 -17.58 -3.14 -5.32
C ASP A 135 -17.11 -3.41 -3.88
N GLU A 136 -17.79 -4.36 -3.22
CA GLU A 136 -17.61 -4.71 -1.83
C GLU A 136 -17.33 -6.19 -1.66
N ALA A 137 -16.37 -6.51 -0.79
CA ALA A 137 -16.07 -7.88 -0.45
C ALA A 137 -15.89 -8.11 1.04
N PHE A 138 -16.25 -9.33 1.44
CA PHE A 138 -15.93 -9.86 2.75
C PHE A 138 -14.75 -10.83 2.64
N VAL A 139 -13.68 -10.54 3.37
CA VAL A 139 -12.42 -11.31 3.27
C VAL A 139 -12.00 -11.87 4.63
N GLY A 140 -11.58 -13.13 4.63
CA GLY A 140 -11.20 -13.87 5.84
C GLY A 140 -12.37 -14.63 6.46
N GLY A 141 -12.35 -14.78 7.79
CA GLY A 141 -13.32 -15.61 8.52
C GLY A 141 -13.11 -17.12 8.31
N PHE A 142 -11.85 -17.55 8.26
CA PHE A 142 -11.52 -18.97 8.10
C PHE A 142 -11.91 -19.76 9.35
N LYS A 143 -12.79 -20.75 9.19
CA LYS A 143 -13.09 -21.76 10.20
C LYS A 143 -11.95 -22.79 10.20
N LYS A 144 -11.23 -22.97 11.31
CA LYS A 144 -10.36 -24.15 11.47
C LYS A 144 -11.29 -25.37 11.57
N LYS A 145 -11.15 -26.33 10.64
CA LYS A 145 -12.02 -27.54 10.53
C LYS A 145 -12.08 -28.42 11.80
N ARG A 146 -11.31 -28.14 12.86
CA ARG A 146 -11.15 -29.00 14.05
C ARG A 146 -11.26 -28.30 15.42
N LEU A 147 -11.67 -27.04 15.48
CA LEU A 147 -11.85 -26.33 16.76
C LEU A 147 -13.26 -25.73 16.84
N SER A 148 -14.02 -26.09 17.88
CA SER A 148 -15.19 -25.34 18.31
C SER A 148 -14.68 -24.00 18.85
N GLY A 149 -14.93 -22.93 18.09
CA GLY A 149 -14.52 -21.58 18.46
C GLY A 149 -15.14 -20.56 17.53
N ASN A 150 -15.36 -19.35 18.05
CA ASN A 150 -15.93 -18.24 17.28
C ASN A 150 -15.07 -17.97 16.05
N VAL A 151 -15.71 -18.01 14.87
CA VAL A 151 -15.06 -17.64 13.62
C VAL A 151 -14.74 -16.15 13.71
N ALA A 152 -13.47 -15.78 13.50
CA ALA A 152 -13.09 -14.39 13.45
C ALA A 152 -13.94 -13.67 12.38
N PRO A 153 -14.52 -12.49 12.68
CA PRO A 153 -15.41 -11.83 11.75
C PRO A 153 -14.70 -11.55 10.42
N LYS A 154 -15.46 -11.66 9.32
CA LYS A 154 -14.96 -11.28 8.00
C LYS A 154 -14.68 -9.78 7.99
N LYS A 155 -13.59 -9.41 7.34
CA LYS A 155 -13.20 -8.01 7.12
C LYS A 155 -14.02 -7.47 5.94
N LYS A 156 -14.62 -6.30 6.09
CA LYS A 156 -15.42 -5.65 5.06
C LYS A 156 -14.51 -4.70 4.28
N ILE A 157 -14.51 -4.82 2.97
CA ILE A 157 -13.60 -4.09 2.09
C ILE A 157 -14.42 -3.48 0.98
N VAL A 158 -14.22 -2.20 0.72
CA VAL A 158 -14.72 -1.53 -0.49
C VAL A 158 -13.53 -1.21 -1.37
N THR A 159 -13.65 -1.46 -2.67
CA THR A 159 -12.61 -1.18 -3.67
C THR A 159 -13.17 -0.26 -4.73
N LEU A 160 -12.39 0.76 -5.07
CA LEU A 160 -12.65 1.71 -6.13
C LEU A 160 -11.63 1.47 -7.24
N VAL A 161 -12.09 1.28 -8.48
CA VAL A 161 -11.22 1.01 -9.63
C VAL A 161 -11.55 1.96 -10.77
N GLU A 162 -10.59 2.76 -11.23
CA GLU A 162 -10.74 3.48 -12.49
C GLU A 162 -10.49 2.51 -13.66
N ARG A 163 -11.41 2.43 -14.63
CA ARG A 163 -11.22 1.58 -15.81
C ARG A 163 -9.99 2.04 -16.60
N GLY A 164 -9.04 1.12 -16.80
CA GLY A 164 -7.75 1.44 -17.44
C GLY A 164 -6.81 2.28 -16.56
N GLY A 165 -7.15 2.50 -15.29
CA GLY A 165 -6.43 3.36 -14.37
C GLY A 165 -6.07 2.69 -13.04
N PRO A 166 -5.86 3.48 -11.98
CA PRO A 166 -5.49 2.99 -10.66
C PRO A 166 -6.67 2.42 -9.87
N ALA A 167 -6.34 1.66 -8.81
CA ALA A 167 -7.28 1.15 -7.82
C ALA A 167 -6.95 1.66 -6.42
N ARG A 168 -7.97 1.73 -5.57
CA ARG A 168 -7.85 2.10 -4.15
C ARG A 168 -8.87 1.35 -3.30
N SER A 169 -8.43 0.73 -2.22
CA SER A 169 -9.27 -0.11 -1.39
C SER A 169 -9.23 0.30 0.08
N PHE A 170 -10.37 0.14 0.76
CA PHE A 170 -10.53 0.55 2.16
C PHE A 170 -11.11 -0.57 3.00
N HIS A 171 -10.52 -0.78 4.18
CA HIS A 171 -11.11 -1.61 5.21
C HIS A 171 -12.11 -0.77 6.01
N ILE A 172 -13.38 -1.14 5.95
CA ILE A 172 -14.50 -0.39 6.52
C ILE A 172 -15.15 -1.16 7.67
N THR A 173 -15.77 -0.43 8.60
CA THR A 173 -16.46 -1.01 9.75
C THR A 173 -17.80 -1.62 9.34
N ASN A 174 -18.54 -0.94 8.46
CA ASN A 174 -19.84 -1.34 7.94
C ASN A 174 -19.95 -1.07 6.44
N ILE A 175 -20.73 -1.92 5.76
CA ILE A 175 -21.16 -1.70 4.37
C ILE A 175 -22.56 -1.12 4.49
N ASP A 176 -22.62 0.20 4.53
CA ASP A 176 -23.83 1.00 4.61
C ASP A 176 -23.68 2.27 3.76
N HIS A 177 -24.81 2.94 3.49
CA HIS A 177 -24.84 4.13 2.65
C HIS A 177 -23.85 5.21 3.12
N THR A 178 -23.79 5.49 4.43
CA THR A 178 -22.94 6.57 4.97
C THR A 178 -21.46 6.28 4.75
N THR A 179 -21.03 5.05 5.05
CA THR A 179 -19.62 4.64 4.97
C THR A 179 -19.16 4.54 3.52
N ILE A 180 -19.97 3.93 2.64
CA ILE A 180 -19.65 3.78 1.22
C ILE A 180 -19.65 5.14 0.50
N ARG A 181 -20.63 5.99 0.79
CA ARG A 181 -20.67 7.36 0.26
C ARG A 181 -19.42 8.13 0.64
N ALA A 182 -19.01 8.08 1.92
CA ALA A 182 -17.81 8.77 2.38
C ALA A 182 -16.55 8.30 1.64
N ALA A 183 -16.41 6.98 1.42
CA ALA A 183 -15.30 6.43 0.64
C ALA A 183 -15.30 6.94 -0.81
N LEU A 184 -16.46 6.90 -1.49
CA LEU A 184 -16.60 7.36 -2.87
C LEU A 184 -16.34 8.86 -3.03
N VAL A 185 -17.04 9.71 -2.28
CA VAL A 185 -16.99 11.16 -2.51
C VAL A 185 -15.66 11.80 -2.08
N THR A 186 -14.90 11.13 -1.20
CA THR A 186 -13.58 11.59 -0.77
C THR A 186 -12.49 11.18 -1.76
N ASN A 187 -12.68 10.07 -2.47
CA ASN A 187 -11.64 9.46 -3.29
C ASN A 187 -11.91 9.49 -4.79
N CYS A 188 -13.10 9.90 -5.22
CA CYS A 188 -13.49 9.91 -6.62
C CYS A 188 -13.98 11.28 -7.05
N HIS A 189 -13.63 11.68 -8.27
CA HIS A 189 -14.18 12.88 -8.87
C HIS A 189 -15.64 12.64 -9.29
N ARG A 190 -16.55 13.51 -8.83
CA ARG A 190 -18.00 13.41 -9.07
C ARG A 190 -18.38 13.50 -10.55
N SER A 191 -17.55 14.12 -11.40
CA SER A 191 -17.82 14.18 -12.84
C SER A 191 -17.54 12.85 -13.59
N SER A 192 -17.18 11.78 -12.86
CA SER A 192 -16.98 10.45 -13.43
C SER A 192 -18.31 9.72 -13.59
N VAL A 193 -18.33 8.70 -14.43
CA VAL A 193 -19.40 7.70 -14.49
C VAL A 193 -19.14 6.63 -13.43
N LEU A 194 -20.09 6.42 -12.52
CA LEU A 194 -20.01 5.38 -11.50
C LEU A 194 -20.63 4.08 -12.02
N MET A 195 -19.97 2.95 -11.78
CA MET A 195 -20.45 1.61 -12.12
C MET A 195 -20.41 0.73 -10.87
N THR A 196 -21.53 0.09 -10.53
CA THR A 196 -21.66 -0.69 -9.28
C THR A 196 -22.47 -1.96 -9.50
N ASP A 197 -22.53 -2.81 -8.49
CA ASP A 197 -23.56 -3.84 -8.40
C ASP A 197 -24.96 -3.22 -8.13
N ASP A 198 -25.98 -4.06 -7.99
CA ASP A 198 -27.37 -3.66 -7.71
C ASP A 198 -27.65 -3.44 -6.20
N ALA A 199 -26.61 -3.17 -5.40
CA ALA A 199 -26.82 -2.92 -3.98
C ALA A 199 -27.54 -1.58 -3.76
N ARG A 200 -28.66 -1.61 -3.02
CA ARG A 200 -29.57 -0.48 -2.82
C ARG A 200 -28.90 0.79 -2.30
N PHE A 201 -27.81 0.67 -1.55
CA PHE A 201 -27.10 1.82 -1.00
C PHE A 201 -26.38 2.64 -2.08
N TYR A 202 -26.12 2.10 -3.28
CA TYR A 202 -25.57 2.85 -4.40
C TYR A 202 -26.59 3.75 -5.10
N ASN A 203 -27.89 3.46 -5.02
CA ASN A 203 -28.94 4.18 -5.76
C ASN A 203 -28.94 5.70 -5.51
N ASN A 204 -28.75 6.11 -4.25
CA ASN A 204 -28.70 7.53 -3.90
C ASN A 204 -27.33 8.14 -4.16
N ILE A 205 -26.25 7.36 -3.93
CA ILE A 205 -24.87 7.81 -4.11
C ILE A 205 -24.59 8.08 -5.60
N GLY A 206 -25.07 7.20 -6.48
CA GLY A 206 -24.88 7.32 -7.93
C GLY A 206 -25.45 8.60 -8.54
N ARG A 207 -26.49 9.19 -7.91
CA ARG A 207 -27.05 10.49 -8.32
C ARG A 207 -26.09 11.66 -8.10
N GLU A 208 -25.05 11.49 -7.29
CA GLU A 208 -24.02 12.51 -7.07
C GLU A 208 -22.90 12.47 -8.12
N PHE A 209 -22.91 11.47 -9.00
CA PHE A 209 -21.96 11.29 -10.08
C PHE A 209 -22.55 11.72 -11.44
N ALA A 210 -21.70 11.93 -12.45
CA ALA A 210 -22.14 12.37 -13.78
C ALA A 210 -23.12 11.39 -14.43
N ALA A 211 -22.92 10.10 -14.19
CA ALA A 211 -23.89 9.05 -14.51
C ALA A 211 -23.64 7.85 -13.59
N HIS A 212 -24.64 6.98 -13.45
CA HIS A 212 -24.54 5.74 -12.67
C HIS A 212 -25.13 4.57 -13.45
N GLY A 213 -24.34 3.51 -13.58
CA GLY A 213 -24.76 2.23 -14.14
C GLY A 213 -24.69 1.13 -13.09
N THR A 214 -25.65 0.20 -13.13
CA THR A 214 -25.70 -0.97 -12.25
C THR A 214 -25.70 -2.26 -13.06
N THR A 215 -25.03 -3.30 -12.54
CA THR A 215 -25.16 -4.67 -13.05
C THR A 215 -26.06 -5.53 -12.17
N LEU A 216 -27.08 -6.13 -12.79
CA LEU A 216 -28.01 -7.07 -12.17
C LEU A 216 -27.39 -8.47 -12.10
N HIS A 217 -26.78 -8.83 -10.96
CA HIS A 217 -26.23 -10.17 -10.74
C HIS A 217 -27.29 -11.29 -10.64
N SER A 218 -28.58 -10.94 -10.48
CA SER A 218 -29.68 -11.89 -10.31
C SER A 218 -30.06 -12.66 -11.59
N ASN A 219 -29.64 -12.20 -12.78
CA ASN A 219 -30.09 -12.76 -14.07
C ASN A 219 -29.00 -13.37 -14.98
N ARG A 220 -27.77 -13.59 -14.50
CA ARG A 220 -26.63 -14.08 -15.32
C ARG A 220 -26.26 -13.19 -16.53
N GLU A 221 -26.65 -11.91 -16.53
CA GLU A 221 -26.23 -10.93 -17.53
C GLU A 221 -24.87 -10.33 -17.14
N PHE A 222 -23.77 -10.96 -17.53
CA PHE A 222 -22.39 -10.53 -17.18
C PHE A 222 -21.85 -9.33 -17.99
N SER A 223 -22.67 -8.80 -18.89
CA SER A 223 -22.36 -7.65 -19.73
C SER A 223 -23.61 -7.38 -20.57
N ARG A 224 -24.31 -6.29 -20.31
CA ARG A 224 -25.04 -5.66 -21.41
C ARG A 224 -23.97 -5.13 -22.35
N GLY A 225 -24.08 -5.37 -23.66
CA GLY A 225 -23.08 -4.94 -24.67
C GLY A 225 -22.93 -3.42 -24.81
N ASP A 226 -23.39 -2.66 -23.80
CA ASP A 226 -23.41 -1.20 -23.66
C ASP A 226 -22.29 -0.69 -22.72
N GLY A 227 -21.50 -1.59 -22.12
CA GLY A 227 -20.37 -1.22 -21.24
C GLY A 227 -20.72 -1.02 -19.77
N HIS A 228 -21.93 -1.37 -19.33
CA HIS A 228 -22.32 -1.34 -17.92
C HIS A 228 -21.88 -2.61 -17.17
N HIS A 229 -20.78 -2.53 -16.41
CA HIS A 229 -20.26 -3.63 -15.57
C HIS A 229 -19.30 -3.16 -14.47
N SER A 230 -19.10 -3.99 -13.45
CA SER A 230 -18.08 -3.84 -12.40
C SER A 230 -16.97 -4.92 -12.45
N ASN A 231 -16.80 -5.56 -13.62
CA ASN A 231 -15.91 -6.71 -13.81
C ASN A 231 -14.44 -6.46 -13.42
N THR A 232 -13.95 -5.22 -13.53
CA THR A 232 -12.56 -4.92 -13.14
C THR A 232 -12.39 -4.92 -11.62
N ALA A 233 -13.39 -4.45 -10.87
CA ALA A 233 -13.42 -4.54 -9.41
C ALA A 233 -13.60 -6.00 -8.94
N GLU A 234 -14.45 -6.79 -9.60
CA GLU A 234 -14.59 -8.22 -9.30
C GLU A 234 -13.28 -8.99 -9.53
N ASN A 235 -12.57 -8.68 -10.61
CA ASN A 235 -11.26 -9.26 -10.92
C ASN A 235 -10.24 -8.91 -9.82
N PHE A 236 -10.20 -7.64 -9.40
CA PHE A 236 -9.36 -7.19 -8.30
C PHE A 236 -9.62 -8.02 -7.03
N PHE A 237 -10.89 -8.19 -6.63
CA PHE A 237 -11.23 -9.00 -5.46
C PHE A 237 -10.88 -10.47 -5.62
N SER A 238 -10.97 -11.01 -6.83
CA SER A 238 -10.57 -12.38 -7.12
C SER A 238 -9.07 -12.58 -6.89
N ILE A 239 -8.23 -11.59 -7.21
CA ILE A 239 -6.79 -11.61 -6.92
C ILE A 239 -6.55 -11.44 -5.40
N LEU A 240 -7.22 -10.47 -4.76
CA LEU A 240 -7.13 -10.21 -3.33
C LEU A 240 -7.43 -11.47 -2.50
N LYS A 241 -8.57 -12.12 -2.75
CA LYS A 241 -9.03 -13.32 -2.03
C LYS A 241 -8.03 -14.47 -2.20
N ARG A 242 -7.46 -14.67 -3.40
CA ARG A 242 -6.44 -15.70 -3.65
C ARG A 242 -5.15 -15.41 -2.87
N GLY A 243 -4.69 -14.16 -2.82
CA GLY A 243 -3.51 -13.80 -2.04
C GLY A 243 -3.70 -14.00 -0.53
N VAL A 244 -4.90 -13.74 -0.02
CA VAL A 244 -5.24 -14.01 1.39
C VAL A 244 -5.21 -15.50 1.70
N ILE A 245 -5.79 -16.32 0.84
CA ILE A 245 -5.84 -17.78 1.04
C ILE A 245 -4.45 -18.43 0.84
N GLY A 246 -3.68 -17.95 -0.14
CA GLY A 246 -2.46 -18.63 -0.61
C GLY A 246 -1.14 -18.07 -0.07
N THR A 247 -1.01 -16.75 0.06
CA THR A 247 0.28 -16.10 0.37
C THR A 247 0.37 -15.63 1.81
N TYR A 248 -0.69 -15.00 2.32
CA TYR A 248 -0.68 -14.42 3.66
C TYR A 248 -1.26 -15.35 4.72
N HIS A 249 -2.26 -16.16 4.35
CA HIS A 249 -3.08 -17.07 5.18
C HIS A 249 -3.82 -16.41 6.35
N HIS A 250 -3.16 -15.55 7.10
CA HIS A 250 -3.67 -14.84 8.25
C HIS A 250 -3.17 -13.39 8.26
N TRP A 251 -4.11 -12.45 8.16
CA TRP A 251 -3.84 -11.03 8.38
C TRP A 251 -4.76 -10.42 9.46
N SER A 252 -4.16 -9.62 10.34
CA SER A 252 -4.89 -8.92 11.41
C SER A 252 -5.77 -7.82 10.82
N ALA A 253 -6.94 -7.58 11.41
CA ALA A 253 -7.79 -6.44 11.06
C ALA A 253 -7.05 -5.10 11.21
N ALA A 254 -6.14 -5.00 12.19
CA ALA A 254 -5.31 -3.81 12.43
C ALA A 254 -4.31 -3.51 11.30
N HIS A 255 -4.08 -4.45 10.38
CA HIS A 255 -3.14 -4.27 9.27
C HIS A 255 -3.78 -4.44 7.90
N THR A 256 -5.11 -4.60 7.83
CA THR A 256 -5.82 -4.80 6.55
C THR A 256 -5.49 -3.70 5.54
N HIS A 257 -5.50 -2.44 5.98
CA HIS A 257 -5.17 -1.28 5.12
C HIS A 257 -3.79 -1.41 4.45
N ARG A 258 -2.77 -1.89 5.16
CA ARG A 258 -1.43 -2.08 4.58
C ARG A 258 -1.40 -3.17 3.54
N TYR A 259 -2.12 -4.26 3.77
CA TYR A 259 -2.21 -5.28 2.74
C TYR A 259 -2.99 -4.78 1.53
N LEU A 260 -4.06 -4.01 1.73
CA LEU A 260 -4.80 -3.39 0.65
C LEU A 260 -3.91 -2.48 -0.21
N ALA A 261 -3.08 -1.64 0.42
CA ALA A 261 -2.09 -0.82 -0.27
C ALA A 261 -1.13 -1.64 -1.17
N GLU A 262 -0.77 -2.87 -0.77
CA GLU A 262 0.04 -3.77 -1.60
C GLU A 262 -0.70 -4.23 -2.87
N PHE A 263 -2.00 -4.52 -2.76
CA PHE A 263 -2.82 -4.92 -3.92
C PHE A 263 -3.16 -3.72 -4.81
N ASP A 264 -3.52 -2.60 -4.21
CA ASP A 264 -3.82 -1.34 -4.90
C ASP A 264 -2.64 -0.91 -5.76
N LEU A 265 -1.44 -0.78 -5.16
CA LEU A 265 -0.25 -0.39 -5.91
C LEU A 265 0.07 -1.39 -7.03
N ARG A 266 -0.04 -2.69 -6.79
CA ARG A 266 0.21 -3.70 -7.84
C ARG A 266 -0.76 -3.58 -9.00
N TYR A 267 -2.02 -3.33 -8.73
CA TYR A 267 -3.03 -3.12 -9.76
C TYR A 267 -2.73 -1.84 -10.56
N SER A 268 -2.49 -0.73 -9.86
CA SER A 268 -2.25 0.59 -10.45
C SER A 268 -0.94 0.68 -11.24
N THR A 269 0.02 -0.17 -10.93
CA THR A 269 1.35 -0.19 -11.58
C THR A 269 1.59 -1.49 -12.37
N LYS A 270 0.52 -2.20 -12.77
CA LYS A 270 0.63 -3.52 -13.42
C LYS A 270 1.50 -3.49 -14.68
N ASP A 271 1.48 -2.37 -15.41
CA ASP A 271 2.21 -2.15 -16.66
C ASP A 271 3.62 -1.56 -16.46
N LYS A 272 3.98 -1.18 -15.21
CA LYS A 272 5.33 -0.70 -14.90
C LYS A 272 6.34 -1.85 -14.76
N SER A 273 7.60 -1.55 -15.07
CA SER A 273 8.70 -2.46 -14.74
C SER A 273 8.81 -2.67 -13.23
N ASP A 274 9.41 -3.78 -12.81
CA ASP A 274 9.59 -4.07 -11.39
C ASP A 274 10.54 -3.06 -10.71
N THR A 275 11.51 -2.54 -11.46
CA THR A 275 12.42 -1.48 -11.01
C THR A 275 11.68 -0.16 -10.80
N ASP A 276 10.85 0.27 -11.76
CA ASP A 276 10.09 1.52 -11.62
C ASP A 276 9.11 1.46 -10.46
N ARG A 277 8.41 0.32 -10.30
CA ARG A 277 7.53 0.10 -9.16
C ARG A 277 8.31 0.12 -7.83
N ALA A 278 9.49 -0.48 -7.78
CA ALA A 278 10.33 -0.43 -6.59
C ALA A 278 10.77 1.01 -6.27
N ASN A 279 11.11 1.80 -7.28
CA ASN A 279 11.45 3.21 -7.13
C ASN A 279 10.26 4.02 -6.62
N ASP A 280 9.05 3.80 -7.13
CA ASP A 280 7.84 4.46 -6.61
C ASP A 280 7.61 4.15 -5.13
N ILE A 281 7.78 2.88 -4.72
CA ILE A 281 7.65 2.47 -3.32
C ILE A 281 8.69 3.19 -2.45
N LEU A 282 9.93 3.28 -2.92
CA LEU A 282 10.98 3.96 -2.18
C LEU A 282 10.69 5.46 -2.01
N LYS A 283 10.13 6.15 -3.02
CA LYS A 283 9.64 7.54 -2.88
C LYS A 283 8.51 7.64 -1.84
N GLY A 284 7.61 6.64 -1.83
CA GLY A 284 6.53 6.53 -0.85
C GLY A 284 7.00 6.34 0.60
N MET A 285 8.28 6.03 0.84
CA MET A 285 8.82 5.84 2.19
C MET A 285 8.93 7.13 3.01
N GLU A 286 8.99 8.29 2.35
CA GLU A 286 9.20 9.57 3.00
C GLU A 286 7.94 10.10 3.71
N GLY A 287 8.13 10.69 4.89
CA GLY A 287 7.05 11.30 5.68
C GLY A 287 6.18 10.31 6.45
N ARG A 288 6.50 9.00 6.44
CA ARG A 288 5.74 7.95 7.13
C ARG A 288 6.61 7.28 8.19
N ARG A 289 6.46 7.67 9.46
CA ARG A 289 7.11 6.96 10.58
C ARG A 289 6.12 5.99 11.24
N LEU A 290 6.33 4.70 11.04
CA LEU A 290 5.59 3.67 11.75
C LEU A 290 6.15 3.42 13.15
N THR A 291 5.51 3.99 14.16
CA THR A 291 5.76 3.65 15.57
C THR A 291 4.79 2.57 16.01
N TYR A 292 5.25 1.34 16.24
CA TYR A 292 4.43 0.34 16.91
C TYR A 292 4.43 0.67 18.41
N ARG A 293 3.29 1.13 18.96
CA ARG A 293 3.10 1.20 20.41
C ARG A 293 3.30 -0.22 20.96
N ARG A 294 4.15 -0.39 21.98
CA ARG A 294 4.29 -1.69 22.67
C ARG A 294 2.88 -2.12 23.11
N ILE A 295 2.43 -3.32 22.73
CA ILE A 295 1.14 -3.90 23.14
C ILE A 295 1.22 -4.28 24.63
N GLY A 296 1.32 -3.29 25.51
CA GLY A 296 1.42 -3.48 26.96
C GLY A 296 0.50 -2.59 27.77
N LEU A 297 -0.40 -1.83 27.13
CA LEU A 297 -1.24 -0.83 27.81
C LEU A 297 -2.73 -0.87 27.39
N LEU A 298 -3.19 -1.94 26.73
CA LEU A 298 -4.61 -2.17 26.44
C LEU A 298 -5.06 -3.58 26.86
N ALA A 299 -4.51 -4.03 27.99
CA ALA A 299 -5.03 -5.15 28.76
C ALA A 299 -5.07 -4.72 30.23
N ALA A 300 -6.00 -3.79 30.51
CA ALA A 300 -6.55 -3.50 31.82
C ALA A 300 -8.01 -3.11 31.59
#